data_AF-A0A1M6ECD4-F1
#
_entry.id   AF-A0A1M6ECD4-F1
#
_cell.length_a   1.000
_cell.length_b   1.000
_cell.length_c   1.000
_cell.angle_alpha   90.00
_cell.angle_beta   90.00
_cell.angle_gamma   90.00
#
_symmetry.space_group_name_H-M   'P 1'
#
loop_
_entity.id
_entity.type
_entity.pdbx_description
1 polymer ?
#
loop_
_entity_poly.entity_id
_entity_poly.type
_entity_poly.pdbx_seq_one_letter_code
_entity_poly.pdbx_strand_id
1 'polypeptide(L)'
;MIISSDSSEVLQHAFKSLSNEGLEVYVQDLKNKFHLANESLVEKSTFLLIPAADWDFAVEILTSVGLEEYITECVIPEGAKSELDIAVEKYYKKRKWTYIEAGVIIVVALLYFLFKIFTN
;
A
#
# COMPACT_ATOMS: atom_id res chain seq x y z
N MET A 1 -3.32 12.20 -3.75
CA MET A 1 -1.86 12.23 -3.64
C MET A 1 -1.52 11.90 -2.21
N ILE A 2 -0.55 11.02 -1.96
CA ILE A 2 -0.15 10.64 -0.59
C ILE A 2 1.20 11.23 -0.20
N ILE A 3 2.15 11.26 -1.14
CA ILE A 3 3.48 11.82 -0.94
C ILE A 3 3.85 12.71 -2.13
N SER A 4 4.54 13.81 -1.88
CA SER A 4 5.14 14.66 -2.92
C SER A 4 6.56 15.03 -2.50
N SER A 5 7.53 14.80 -3.37
CA SER A 5 8.93 15.10 -3.10
C SER A 5 9.70 15.23 -4.41
N ASP A 6 10.64 16.16 -4.46
CA ASP A 6 11.61 16.26 -5.56
C ASP A 6 12.74 15.23 -5.42
N SER A 7 12.83 14.54 -4.28
CA SER A 7 13.81 13.48 -4.05
C SER A 7 13.28 12.13 -4.55
N SER A 8 13.90 11.62 -5.61
CA SER A 8 13.63 10.26 -6.12
C SER A 8 13.85 9.19 -5.05
N GLU A 9 14.84 9.36 -4.16
CA GLU A 9 15.10 8.41 -3.07
C GLU A 9 13.93 8.31 -2.08
N VAL A 10 13.33 9.45 -1.73
CA VAL A 10 12.15 9.50 -0.85
C VAL A 10 10.96 8.80 -1.51
N LEU A 11 10.71 9.08 -2.79
CA LEU A 11 9.61 8.45 -3.53
C LEU A 11 9.82 6.94 -3.70
N GLN A 12 11.05 6.50 -3.97
CA GLN A 12 11.38 5.07 -4.07
C GLN A 12 11.22 4.37 -2.72
N HIS A 13 11.65 5.00 -1.62
CA HIS A 13 11.46 4.45 -0.29
C HIS A 13 9.96 4.32 0.06
N ALA A 14 9.17 5.36 -0.18
CA ALA A 14 7.72 5.34 0.02
C ALA A 14 7.04 4.26 -0.84
N PHE A 15 7.36 4.19 -2.14
CA PHE A 15 6.83 3.17 -3.04
C PHE A 15 7.11 1.76 -2.53
N LYS A 16 8.36 1.46 -2.16
CA LYS A 16 8.74 0.13 -1.64
C LYS A 16 8.00 -0.20 -0.36
N SER A 17 7.94 0.71 0.60
CA SER A 17 7.26 0.49 1.87
C SER A 17 5.75 0.23 1.69
N LEU A 18 5.08 1.02 0.85
CA LEU A 18 3.66 0.84 0.55
C LEU A 18 3.37 -0.46 -0.20
N SER A 19 4.15 -0.78 -1.23
CA SER A 19 3.96 -1.99 -2.03
C SER A 19 4.30 -3.27 -1.25
N ASN A 20 5.27 -3.24 -0.33
CA ASN A 20 5.58 -4.37 0.55
C ASN A 20 4.41 -4.74 1.47
N GLU A 21 3.64 -3.74 1.91
CA GLU A 21 2.41 -3.92 2.69
C GLU A 21 1.18 -4.22 1.81
N GLY A 22 1.41 -4.41 0.51
CA GLY A 22 0.38 -4.84 -0.44
C GLY A 22 -0.52 -3.71 -0.95
N LEU A 23 -0.15 -2.45 -0.78
CA LEU A 23 -0.91 -1.33 -1.34
C LEU A 23 -0.60 -1.15 -2.83
N GLU A 24 -1.65 -0.85 -3.58
CA GLU A 24 -1.54 -0.40 -4.95
C GLU A 24 -1.12 1.08 -4.98
N VAL A 25 0.09 1.32 -5.46
CA VAL A 25 0.64 2.66 -5.64
C VAL A 25 0.54 3.04 -7.10
N TYR A 26 0.19 4.29 -7.36
CA TYR A 26 -0.03 4.82 -8.70
C TYR A 26 0.81 6.07 -8.95
N VAL A 27 1.21 6.25 -10.21
CA VAL A 27 1.80 7.48 -10.72
C VAL A 27 0.91 8.08 -11.80
N GLN A 28 1.03 9.39 -12.02
CA GLN A 28 0.33 10.08 -13.10
C GLN A 28 1.31 10.43 -14.22
N ASP A 29 0.96 10.10 -15.46
CA ASP A 29 1.74 10.52 -16.63
C ASP A 29 1.40 11.95 -17.07
N LEU A 30 2.20 12.49 -18.00
CA LEU A 30 2.01 13.82 -18.60
C LEU A 30 0.69 13.99 -19.35
N LYS A 31 -0.05 12.90 -19.62
CA LYS A 31 -1.36 12.88 -20.28
C LYS A 31 -2.49 12.66 -19.27
N ASN A 32 -2.23 12.85 -17.97
CA ASN A 32 -3.16 12.65 -16.87
C ASN A 32 -3.72 11.22 -16.74
N LYS A 33 -3.02 10.22 -17.27
CA LYS A 33 -3.39 8.81 -17.05
C LYS A 33 -2.70 8.27 -15.81
N PHE A 34 -3.44 7.47 -15.06
CA PHE A 34 -2.95 6.77 -13.88
C PHE A 34 -2.41 5.41 -14.27
N HIS A 35 -1.20 5.10 -13.81
CA HIS A 35 -0.54 3.81 -14.04
C HIS A 35 -0.11 3.23 -12.70
N LEU A 36 -0.16 1.91 -12.57
CA LEU A 36 0.46 1.23 -11.43
C LEU A 36 1.95 1.57 -11.42
N ALA A 37 2.43 1.99 -10.24
CA ALA A 37 3.80 2.39 -10.04
C ALA A 37 4.75 1.20 -10.21
N ASN A 38 5.91 1.48 -10.78
CA ASN A 38 7.08 0.60 -10.79
C ASN A 38 8.33 1.45 -10.62
N GLU A 39 9.47 0.83 -10.34
CA GLU A 39 10.71 1.56 -10.02
C GLU A 39 11.09 2.58 -11.10
N SER A 40 10.95 2.25 -12.39
CA SER A 40 11.29 3.17 -13.49
C SER A 40 10.32 4.35 -13.63
N LEU A 41 9.05 4.13 -13.32
CA LEU A 41 8.03 5.18 -13.35
C LEU A 41 8.15 6.11 -12.15
N VAL A 42 8.45 5.56 -10.96
CA VAL A 42 8.63 6.33 -9.73
C VAL A 42 9.82 7.28 -9.84
N GLU A 43 10.92 6.83 -10.46
CA GLU A 43 12.13 7.65 -10.67
C GLU A 43 11.87 8.94 -11.46
N LYS A 44 10.85 8.93 -12.32
CA LYS A 44 10.45 10.06 -13.18
C LYS A 44 9.28 10.86 -12.63
N SER A 45 8.74 10.46 -11.48
CA SER A 45 7.56 11.06 -10.87
C SER A 45 7.97 12.03 -9.76
N THR A 46 7.10 12.99 -9.43
CA THR A 46 7.29 13.94 -8.32
C THR A 46 6.32 13.69 -7.16
N PHE A 47 5.39 12.75 -7.33
CA PHE A 47 4.41 12.37 -6.33
C PHE A 47 3.91 10.94 -6.55
N LEU A 48 3.38 10.34 -5.48
CA LEU A 48 2.66 9.08 -5.54
C LEU A 48 1.19 9.25 -5.18
N LEU A 49 0.39 8.37 -5.73
CA LEU A 49 -1.04 8.28 -5.51
C LEU A 49 -1.38 6.90 -4.96
N ILE A 50 -2.43 6.84 -4.15
CA ILE A 50 -3.05 5.61 -3.67
C ILE A 50 -4.57 5.79 -3.73
N PRO A 51 -5.34 4.70 -3.69
CA PRO A 51 -6.78 4.78 -3.45
C PRO A 51 -7.06 5.51 -2.14
N ALA A 52 -8.05 6.41 -2.12
CA ALA A 52 -8.43 7.13 -0.90
C ALA A 52 -8.86 6.19 0.23
N ALA A 53 -9.39 5.01 -0.10
CA ALA A 53 -9.78 3.98 0.87
C ALA A 53 -8.58 3.36 1.63
N ASP A 54 -7.36 3.50 1.09
CA ASP A 54 -6.14 3.01 1.70
C ASP A 54 -5.39 4.11 2.47
N TRP A 55 -5.96 5.33 2.55
CA TRP A 55 -5.29 6.51 3.08
C TRP A 55 -4.73 6.32 4.49
N ASP A 56 -5.58 6.00 5.45
CA ASP A 56 -5.20 5.89 6.86
C ASP A 56 -4.10 4.84 7.07
N PHE A 57 -4.17 3.74 6.31
CA PHE A 57 -3.18 2.68 6.39
C PHE A 57 -1.85 3.10 5.74
N ALA A 58 -1.89 3.79 4.62
CA ALA A 58 -0.68 4.33 4.01
C ALA A 58 0.01 5.36 4.90
N VAL A 59 -0.77 6.19 5.60
CA VAL A 59 -0.23 7.14 6.60
C VAL A 59 0.49 6.39 7.72
N GLU A 60 -0.10 5.33 8.26
CA GLU A 60 0.52 4.49 9.29
C GLU A 60 1.86 3.90 8.81
N ILE A 61 1.89 3.33 7.59
CA ILE A 61 3.11 2.76 7.00
C ILE A 61 4.18 3.82 6.82
N LEU A 62 3.85 4.95 6.20
CA LEU A 62 4.81 6.01 5.90
C LEU A 62 5.36 6.68 7.18
N THR A 63 4.52 6.82 8.20
CA THR A 63 4.94 7.29 9.52
C THR A 63 5.92 6.31 10.16
N SER A 64 5.64 5.00 10.08
CA SER A 64 6.51 3.97 10.66
C SER A 64 7.92 3.92 10.07
N VAL A 65 8.08 4.38 8.82
CA VAL A 65 9.38 4.45 8.11
C VAL A 65 10.00 5.85 8.13
N GLY A 66 9.45 6.79 8.91
CA GLY A 66 10.01 8.13 9.11
C GLY A 66 9.78 9.10 7.94
N LEU A 67 8.72 8.90 7.16
CA LEU A 67 8.37 9.75 6.02
C LEU A 67 7.17 10.68 6.30
N GLU A 68 6.81 10.86 7.56
CA GLU A 68 5.65 11.65 8.01
C GLU A 68 5.63 13.08 7.47
N GLU A 69 6.79 13.74 7.39
CA GLU A 69 6.92 15.12 6.91
C GLU A 69 6.62 15.30 5.42
N TYR A 70 6.64 14.20 4.64
CA TYR A 70 6.37 14.22 3.21
C TYR A 70 4.91 13.86 2.87
N ILE A 71 4.13 13.47 3.87
CA ILE A 71 2.73 13.08 3.70
C ILE A 71 1.90 14.32 3.39
N THR A 72 1.14 14.24 2.31
CA THR A 72 0.22 15.31 1.87
C THR A 72 -1.15 15.17 2.52
N GLU A 73 -2.04 16.15 2.40
CA GLU A 73 -3.39 16.05 2.98
C GLU A 73 -4.36 15.26 2.08
N CYS A 74 -5.27 14.48 2.70
CA CYS A 74 -6.37 13.85 1.99
C CYS A 74 -7.51 14.84 1.81
N VAL A 75 -7.84 15.17 0.56
CA VAL A 75 -9.02 15.97 0.25
C VAL A 75 -10.08 15.07 -0.38
N ILE A 76 -11.15 14.80 0.37
CA ILE A 76 -12.29 14.01 -0.08
C ILE A 76 -13.47 14.97 -0.33
N PRO A 77 -13.99 15.06 -1.56
CA PRO A 77 -15.18 15.86 -1.83
C PRO A 77 -16.37 15.37 -0.99
N GLU A 78 -17.17 16.28 -0.44
CA GLU A 78 -18.31 15.93 0.44
C GLU A 78 -19.28 14.91 -0.20
N GLY A 79 -19.50 15.02 -1.52
CA GLY A 79 -20.37 14.10 -2.26
C GLY A 79 -19.84 12.67 -2.41
N ALA A 80 -18.55 12.44 -2.18
CA ALA A 80 -17.90 11.12 -2.33
C ALA A 80 -17.67 10.40 -0.99
N LYS A 81 -18.05 11.03 0.13
CA LYS A 81 -17.74 10.51 1.48
C LYS A 81 -18.42 9.16 1.76
N SER A 82 -19.70 9.03 1.42
CA SER A 82 -20.43 7.76 1.62
C SER A 82 -19.88 6.61 0.78
N GLU A 83 -19.39 6.91 -0.42
CA GLU A 83 -18.81 5.92 -1.33
C GLU A 83 -17.44 5.47 -0.84
N LEU A 84 -16.67 6.43 -0.29
CA LEU A 84 -15.42 6.14 0.38
C LEU A 84 -15.62 5.23 1.60
N ASP A 85 -16.58 5.53 2.47
CA ASP A 85 -16.84 4.73 3.68
C ASP A 85 -17.15 3.26 3.33
N ILE A 86 -17.97 3.04 2.27
CA ILE A 86 -18.26 1.69 1.76
C ILE A 86 -17.00 1.02 1.21
N ALA A 87 -16.18 1.75 0.46
CA ALA A 87 -14.94 1.23 -0.08
C ALA A 87 -13.98 0.84 1.05
N VAL A 88 -13.77 1.72 2.03
CA VAL A 88 -12.95 1.50 3.22
C VAL A 88 -13.36 0.21 3.93
N GLU A 89 -14.65 0.04 4.22
CA GLU A 89 -15.15 -1.18 4.89
C GLU A 89 -14.86 -2.45 4.08
N LYS A 90 -15.05 -2.41 2.75
CA LYS A 90 -14.77 -3.53 1.86
C LYS A 90 -13.28 -3.89 1.81
N TYR A 91 -12.40 -2.89 1.74
CA TYR A 91 -10.96 -3.09 1.70
C TYR A 91 -10.43 -3.63 3.05
N TYR A 92 -10.93 -3.11 4.18
CA TYR A 92 -10.60 -3.65 5.50
C TYR A 92 -11.00 -5.12 5.66
N LYS A 93 -12.21 -5.50 5.21
CA LYS A 93 -12.64 -6.91 5.24
C LYS A 93 -11.76 -7.80 4.37
N LYS A 94 -11.40 -7.35 3.16
CA LYS A 94 -10.50 -8.08 2.26
C LYS A 94 -9.11 -8.29 2.88
N ARG A 95 -8.50 -7.24 3.45
CA ARG A 95 -7.17 -7.33 4.07
C ARG A 95 -7.16 -8.28 5.27
N LYS A 96 -8.16 -8.21 6.16
CA LYS A 96 -8.29 -9.17 7.28
C LYS A 96 -8.32 -10.62 6.79
N TRP A 97 -9.03 -10.89 5.69
CA TRP A 97 -9.08 -12.22 5.10
C TRP A 97 -7.73 -12.69 4.59
N THR A 98 -7.00 -11.84 3.86
CA THR A 98 -5.65 -12.15 3.35
C THR A 98 -4.65 -12.47 4.47
N TYR A 99 -4.67 -11.73 5.59
CA TYR A 99 -3.81 -12.05 6.74
C TYR A 99 -4.14 -13.42 7.35
N ILE A 100 -5.42 -13.78 7.44
CA ILE A 100 -5.86 -15.09 7.93
C ILE A 100 -5.36 -16.20 6.98
N GLU A 101 -5.53 -16.05 5.67
CA GLU A 101 -5.07 -17.01 4.67
C GLU A 101 -3.55 -17.22 4.74
N ALA A 102 -2.78 -16.14 4.81
CA ALA A 102 -1.32 -16.20 4.96
C ALA A 102 -0.92 -16.93 6.25
N GLY A 103 -1.59 -16.64 7.37
CA GLY A 103 -1.37 -17.32 8.64
C GLY A 103 -1.62 -18.83 8.56
N VAL A 104 -2.72 -19.25 7.93
CA VAL A 104 -3.04 -20.68 7.73
C VAL A 104 -1.97 -21.37 6.88
N ILE A 105 -1.51 -20.75 5.79
CA ILE A 105 -0.46 -21.30 4.94
C ILE A 105 0.83 -21.52 5.72
N ILE A 106 1.25 -20.54 6.54
CA ILE A 106 2.45 -20.65 7.38
C ILE A 106 2.33 -21.82 8.35
N VAL A 107 1.19 -21.96 9.04
CA VAL A 107 0.96 -23.06 10.00
C VAL A 107 1.03 -24.42 9.30
N VAL A 108 0.38 -24.56 8.14
CA VAL A 108 0.41 -25.82 7.36
C VAL A 108 1.82 -26.13 6.89
N ALA A 109 2.58 -25.14 6.42
CA ALA A 109 3.96 -25.32 5.99
C ALA A 109 4.88 -25.77 7.15
N LEU A 110 4.70 -25.18 8.34
CA LEU A 110 5.43 -25.58 9.54
C LEU A 110 5.09 -27.01 9.97
N LEU A 111 3.80 -27.38 9.98
CA LEU A 111 3.36 -28.75 10.28
C LEU A 111 3.95 -29.77 9.29
N TYR A 112 3.96 -29.44 8.00
CA TYR A 112 4.60 -30.28 6.98
C TYR A 112 6.10 -30.43 7.23
N PHE A 113 6.79 -29.35 7.58
CA PHE A 113 8.23 -29.37 7.86
C PHE A 113 8.55 -30.23 9.09
N LEU A 114 7.78 -30.06 10.17
CA LEU A 114 7.89 -30.89 11.38
C LEU A 114 7.62 -32.35 11.06
N PHE A 115 6.54 -32.66 10.35
CA PHE A 115 6.22 -34.03 9.94
C PHE A 115 7.39 -34.66 9.16
N LYS A 116 7.94 -33.92 8.19
CA LYS A 116 9.10 -34.38 7.39
C LYS A 116 10.35 -34.64 8.25
N ILE A 117 10.60 -33.85 9.29
CA ILE A 117 11.72 -34.08 10.24
C ILE A 117 11.50 -35.35 11.05
N PHE A 118 10.26 -35.65 11.45
CA PHE A 118 9.96 -36.81 12.30
C PHE A 118 9.73 -38.12 11.52
N THR A 119 9.46 -38.06 10.22
CA THR A 119 9.23 -39.24 9.37
C THR A 119 10.38 -39.60 8.42
N ASN A 120 11.45 -38.79 8.35
CA ASN A 120 12.74 -39.14 7.71
C ASN A 120 13.78 -39.47 8.79
#